data_AF-A0A2V2S525-F1
#
_entry.id   AF-A0A2V2S525-F1
#
_cell.length_a   1.000
_cell.length_b   1.000
_cell.length_c   1.000
_cell.angle_alpha   90.00
_cell.angle_beta   90.00
_cell.angle_gamma   90.00
#
_symmetry.space_group_name_H-M   'P 1'
#
loop_
_entity.id
_entity.type
_entity.pdbx_description
1 polymer ?
#
loop_
_entity_poly.entity_id
_entity_poly.type
_entity_poly.pdbx_seq_one_letter_code
_entity_poly.pdbx_strand_id
1 'polypeptide(L)' 'MLETMTAEDVKALPIERKIQIMEAIWEDLRSRFEKLEISPHQKALLDRRRARARQGKAKILDWDAAKRKIGRS' A
#
# COMPACT_ATOMS: atom_id res chain seq x y z
N MET A 1 5.20 -20.57 -23.06
CA MET A 1 3.79 -20.48 -22.65
C MET A 1 3.80 -19.88 -21.25
N LEU A 2 3.29 -18.67 -21.06
CA LEU A 2 3.16 -18.11 -19.71
C LEU A 2 1.89 -18.72 -19.12
N GLU A 3 2.03 -19.60 -18.13
CA GLU A 3 0.88 -20.09 -17.38
C GLU A 3 0.27 -18.93 -16.60
N THR A 4 -1.02 -18.68 -16.82
CA THR A 4 -1.76 -17.65 -16.10
C THR A 4 -2.09 -18.18 -14.71
N MET A 5 -1.54 -17.56 -13.67
CA MET A 5 -1.89 -17.89 -12.30
C MET A 5 -3.31 -17.42 -12.00
N THR A 6 -4.19 -18.34 -11.58
CA THR A 6 -5.59 -18.05 -11.24
C THR A 6 -5.73 -17.60 -9.78
N ALA A 7 -6.89 -17.03 -9.44
CA ALA A 7 -7.19 -16.69 -8.04
C ALA A 7 -7.27 -17.95 -7.15
N GLU A 8 -7.76 -19.06 -7.69
CA GLU A 8 -7.80 -20.36 -7.02
C GLU A 8 -6.39 -20.88 -6.69
N ASP A 9 -5.44 -20.71 -7.62
CA ASP A 9 -4.03 -21.07 -7.38
C ASP A 9 -3.45 -20.25 -6.22
N VAL A 10 -3.74 -18.94 -6.18
CA VAL A 10 -3.31 -18.07 -5.06
C VAL A 10 -3.92 -18.55 -3.74
N LYS A 11 -5.20 -18.92 -3.73
CA LYS A 11 -5.90 -19.37 -2.51
C LYS A 11 -5.31 -20.66 -1.94
N ALA A 12 -4.83 -21.57 -2.80
CA ALA A 12 -4.22 -22.83 -2.39
C ALA A 12 -2.83 -22.67 -1.75
N LEU A 13 -2.18 -21.52 -1.92
CA LEU A 13 -0.84 -21.30 -1.37
C LEU A 13 -0.80 -21.26 0.18
N PRO A 14 0.29 -21.73 0.80
CA PRO A 14 0.61 -21.45 2.19
C PRO A 14 0.65 -19.94 2.47
N ILE A 15 0.37 -19.56 3.72
CA ILE A 15 0.29 -18.15 4.14
C ILE A 15 1.61 -17.42 3.88
N GLU A 16 2.73 -18.06 4.20
CA GLU A 16 4.08 -17.51 4.02
C GLU A 16 4.32 -17.19 2.55
N ARG A 17 3.86 -18.08 1.65
CA ARG A 17 4.02 -17.89 0.21
C ARG A 17 3.13 -16.77 -0.32
N LYS A 18 1.91 -16.63 0.21
CA LYS A 18 1.03 -15.50 -0.09
C LYS A 18 1.67 -14.18 0.32
N ILE A 19 2.28 -14.12 1.50
CA ILE A 19 2.98 -12.93 2.00
C ILE A 19 4.15 -12.57 1.07
N GLN A 20 5.01 -13.53 0.73
CA GLN A 20 6.15 -13.29 -0.18
C GLN A 20 5.70 -12.77 -1.55
N ILE A 21 4.64 -13.35 -2.12
CA ILE A 21 4.10 -12.90 -3.40
C ILE A 21 3.52 -11.48 -3.26
N MET A 22 2.82 -11.19 -2.17
CA MET A 22 2.29 -9.85 -1.91
C MET A 22 3.41 -8.80 -1.80
N GLU A 23 4.51 -9.13 -1.12
CA GLU A 23 5.68 -8.26 -1.03
C GLU A 23 6.31 -7.99 -2.40
N ALA A 24 6.47 -9.03 -3.22
CA ALA A 24 7.00 -8.90 -4.58
C ALA A 24 6.08 -8.06 -5.48
N ILE A 25 4.75 -8.26 -5.39
CA ILE A 25 3.76 -7.45 -6.11
C ILE A 25 3.86 -6.00 -5.66
N TRP A 26 3.90 -5.72 -4.35
CA TRP A 26 3.99 -4.36 -3.86
C TRP A 26 5.28 -3.65 -4.27
N GLU A 27 6.41 -4.34 -4.31
CA GLU A 27 7.67 -3.76 -4.76
C GLU A 27 7.65 -3.47 -6.27
N ASP A 28 7.12 -4.38 -7.09
CA ASP A 28 6.94 -4.13 -8.53
C ASP A 28 6.00 -2.94 -8.78
N LEU A 29 4.86 -2.87 -8.08
CA LEU A 29 3.91 -1.76 -8.20
C LEU A 29 4.52 -0.44 -7.72
N ARG A 30 5.33 -0.46 -6.65
CA ARG A 30 6.05 0.72 -6.15
C ARG A 30 7.03 1.27 -7.20
N SER A 31 7.77 0.40 -7.87
CA SER A 31 8.73 0.81 -8.92
C SER A 31 8.06 1.50 -10.11
N ARG A 32 6.76 1.25 -10.32
CA ARG A 32 5.95 1.82 -11.41
C ARG A 32 5.10 3.01 -10.97
N PHE A 33 5.32 3.54 -9.76
CA PHE A 33 4.52 4.64 -9.21
C PHE A 33 4.49 5.88 -10.11
N GLU A 34 5.57 6.16 -10.85
CA GLU A 34 5.65 7.27 -11.79
C GLU A 34 4.75 7.10 -13.03
N LYS A 35 4.32 5.87 -13.32
CA LYS A 35 3.47 5.53 -14.47
C LYS A 35 1.97 5.53 -14.13
N LEU A 36 1.61 5.69 -12.85
CA LEU A 36 0.22 5.82 -12.43
C LEU A 36 -0.26 7.25 -12.73
N GLU A 37 -1.32 7.36 -13.54
CA GLU A 37 -2.02 8.63 -13.75
C GLU A 37 -2.76 9.06 -12.48
N ILE A 38 -2.02 9.67 -11.54
CA ILE A 38 -2.61 10.35 -10.40
C ILE A 38 -2.95 11.78 -10.79
N SER A 39 -4.14 12.24 -10.42
CA SER A 39 -4.49 13.65 -10.66
C SER A 39 -3.49 14.58 -9.92
N PRO A 40 -3.16 15.75 -10.46
CA PRO A 40 -2.29 16.72 -9.79
C PRO A 40 -2.76 17.06 -8.37
N HIS A 41 -4.08 17.09 -8.15
CA HIS A 41 -4.68 17.32 -6.83
C HIS A 41 -4.36 16.19 -5.83
N GLN A 42 -4.50 14.92 -6.25
CA GLN A 42 -4.15 13.78 -5.40
C GLN A 42 -2.66 13.80 -5.05
N LYS A 43 -1.78 14.09 -6.02
CA LYS A 43 -0.34 14.22 -5.77
C LYS A 43 -0.04 15.31 -4.74
N ALA A 44 -0.58 16.51 -4.94
CA ALA A 44 -0.38 17.63 -4.04
C ALA A 44 -0.87 17.33 -2.61
N LEU A 45 -2.01 16.65 -2.47
CA LEU A 45 -2.52 16.21 -1.17
C LEU A 45 -1.56 15.26 -0.46
N LEU A 46 -1.01 14.26 -1.17
CA LEU A 46 -0.07 13.28 -0.61
C LEU A 46 1.25 13.95 -0.22
N ASP A 47 1.78 14.83 -1.07
CA ASP A 47 3.02 15.56 -0.80
C ASP A 47 2.87 16.48 0.42
N ARG A 48 1.75 17.19 0.54
CA ARG A 48 1.42 18.00 1.73
C ARG A 48 1.37 17.15 3.00
N ARG A 49 0.74 15.97 2.95
CA ARG A 49 0.67 15.05 4.11
C ARG A 49 2.04 14.53 4.52
N ARG A 50 2.88 14.13 3.56
CA ARG A 50 4.27 13.71 3.80
C ARG A 50 5.11 14.83 4.42
N ALA A 51 4.99 16.06 3.92
CA ALA A 51 5.70 17.22 4.46
C ALA A 51 5.29 17.49 5.91
N ARG A 52 4.00 17.43 6.24
CA ARG A 52 3.52 17.60 7.63
C ARG A 52 4.09 16.54 8.57
N ALA A 53 4.16 15.28 8.14
CA ALA A 53 4.75 14.21 8.94
C ALA A 53 6.23 14.47 9.22
N ARG A 54 7.02 14.81 8.19
CA ARG A 54 8.45 15.14 8.33
C ARG A 54 8.71 16.35 9.24
N GLN A 55 7.80 17.32 9.22
CA GLN A 55 7.89 18.53 10.08
C GLN A 55 7.36 18.30 11.50
N GLY A 56 6.93 17.09 11.88
CA GLY A 56 6.30 16.83 13.19
C GLY A 56 4.90 17.44 13.34
N LYS A 57 4.32 17.98 12.27
CA LYS A 57 2.99 18.62 12.24
C LYS A 57 1.85 17.63 11.96
N ALA A 58 2.17 16.34 11.85
CA ALA A 58 1.18 15.26 11.78
C ALA A 58 1.38 14.33 12.97
N LYS A 59 0.28 13.96 13.62
CA LYS A 59 0.29 12.95 14.68
C LYS A 59 0.52 11.58 14.04
N ILE A 60 1.69 11.00 14.27
CA ILE A 60 1.96 9.60 13.97
C ILE A 60 1.29 8.76 15.05
N LEU A 61 0.51 7.77 14.64
CA LEU A 61 -0.18 6.86 15.52
C LEU A 61 0.50 5.50 15.43
N ASP A 62 0.62 4.81 16.55
CA ASP A 62 0.86 3.37 16.53
C ASP A 62 -0.32 2.65 15.86
N TRP A 63 -0.08 1.41 15.45
CA TRP A 63 -1.05 0.64 14.68
C TRP A 63 -2.36 0.38 15.44
N ASP A 64 -2.31 0.19 16.76
CA ASP A 64 -3.50 -0.02 17.57
C ASP A 64 -4.35 1.25 17.70
N ALA A 65 -3.70 2.40 17.87
CA ALA A 65 -4.35 3.70 17.88
C ALA A 65 -4.95 4.04 16.51
N ALA A 66 -4.27 3.68 15.41
CA ALA A 66 -4.78 3.84 14.06
C ALA A 66 -6.05 2.98 13.83
N LYS A 67 -6.02 1.69 14.17
CA LYS A 67 -7.19 0.79 14.09
C LYS A 67 -8.40 1.34 14.85
N ARG A 68 -8.19 1.79 16.10
CA ARG A 68 -9.25 2.39 16.94
C ARG A 68 -9.84 3.67 16.34
N LYS A 69 -9.09 4.39 15.51
CA LYS A 69 -9.55 5.61 14.87
C LYS A 69 -10.33 5.33 13.57
N ILE A 70 -9.87 4.37 12.77
CA ILE A 70 -10.50 3.98 11.50
C ILE A 70 -11.79 3.19 11.76
N GLY A 71 -11.81 2.26 12.71
CA GLY A 71 -13.01 1.47 13.02
C GLY A 71 -14.16 2.25 13.66
N ARG A 72 -14.04 3.58 13.78
CA ARG A 72 -15.05 4.48 14.34
C ARG A 72 -15.59 5.51 13.31
N SER A 73 -15.20 5.40 12.04
CA SER A 73 -15.67 6.25 10.94
C SER A 73 -16.63 5.54 10.02
#